data_AF-A0A2W8A910-F1
#
_entry.id   AF-A0A2W8A910-F1
#
_cell.length_a   1.000
_cell.length_b   1.000
_cell.length_c   1.000
_cell.angle_alpha   90.00
_cell.angle_beta   90.00
_cell.angle_gamma   90.00
#
_symmetry.space_group_name_H-M   'P 1'
#
loop_
_entity.id
_entity.type
_entity.pdbx_description
1 polymer ?
#
loop_
_entity_poly.entity_id
_entity_poly.type
_entity_poly.pdbx_seq_one_letter_code
_entity_poly.pdbx_strand_id
1 'polypeptide(L)' 'MIPLPSGTKIWLVAGITDMRNGFNGLAAKVQTTLKD' A
#
# COMPACT_ATOMS: atom_id res chain seq x y z
N MET A 1 22.01 9.47 11.10
CA MET A 1 20.88 9.94 10.26
C MET A 1 21.42 10.11 8.84
N ILE A 2 20.78 9.51 7.82
CA ILE A 2 21.26 9.60 6.43
C ILE A 2 20.55 10.80 5.75
N PRO A 3 21.28 11.77 5.18
CA PRO A 3 20.68 12.94 4.55
C PRO A 3 20.04 12.60 3.20
N LEU A 4 18.90 13.22 2.90
CA LEU A 4 18.25 13.11 1.60
C LEU A 4 18.72 14.23 0.66
N PRO A 5 19.05 13.92 -0.61
CA PRO A 5 19.40 14.94 -1.60
C PRO A 5 18.30 15.96 -1.86
N SER A 6 18.69 17.17 -2.28
CA SER A 6 17.75 18.22 -2.70
C SER A 6 16.89 17.74 -3.89
N GLY A 7 15.59 18.05 -3.86
CA GLY A 7 14.63 17.63 -4.88
C GLY A 7 14.02 16.24 -4.66
N THR A 8 14.35 15.55 -3.56
CA THR A 8 13.70 14.27 -3.20
C THR A 8 12.20 14.47 -2.99
N LYS A 9 11.38 13.84 -3.81
CA LYS A 9 9.93 13.75 -3.61
C LYS A 9 9.60 12.45 -2.89
N ILE A 10 9.11 12.54 -1.66
CA ILE A 10 8.64 11.39 -0.89
C ILE A 10 7.13 11.31 -1.03
N TRP A 11 6.64 10.19 -1.55
CA TRP A 11 5.21 9.90 -1.60
C TRP A 11 4.90 8.81 -0.60
N LEU A 12 4.02 9.10 0.36
CA LEU A 12 3.52 8.11 1.31
C LEU A 12 2.07 7.80 0.95
N VAL A 13 1.84 6.60 0.40
CA VAL A 13 0.49 6.08 0.22
C VAL A 13 0.10 5.37 1.50
N ALA A 14 -0.78 5.97 2.29
CA ALA A 14 -1.34 5.38 3.50
C ALA A 14 -2.72 4.79 3.20
N GLY A 15 -2.98 3.57 3.67
CA GLY A 15 -4.26 2.88 3.53
C GLY A 15 -4.55 2.00 4.73
N ILE A 16 -5.81 1.59 4.88
CA ILE A 16 -6.24 0.68 5.94
C ILE A 16 -6.19 -0.75 5.39
N THR A 17 -5.16 -1.50 5.78
CA THR A 17 -5.07 -2.94 5.53
C THR A 17 -5.63 -3.68 6.75
N ASP A 18 -6.83 -4.23 6.60
CA ASP A 18 -7.41 -5.07 7.63
C ASP A 18 -6.82 -6.49 7.58
N MET A 19 -5.82 -6.74 8.43
CA MET A 19 -5.15 -8.03 8.55
C MET A 19 -6.04 -9.15 9.11
N ARG A 20 -7.23 -8.85 9.65
CA ARG A 20 -8.19 -9.88 10.09
C ARG A 20 -8.70 -10.73 8.91
N ASN A 21 -8.56 -10.23 7.68
CA ASN A 21 -8.97 -10.93 6.46
C ASN A 21 -7.97 -12.02 6.00
N GLY A 22 -6.76 -12.07 6.60
CA GLY A 22 -5.69 -12.97 6.15
C GLY A 22 -5.26 -12.74 4.70
N PHE A 23 -4.25 -13.50 4.23
CA PHE A 23 -3.68 -13.27 2.89
C PHE A 23 -4.68 -13.54 1.76
N ASN A 24 -5.50 -14.58 1.88
CA ASN A 24 -6.51 -14.93 0.87
C ASN A 24 -7.60 -13.86 0.75
N GLY A 25 -8.10 -13.34 1.87
CA GLY A 25 -9.12 -12.28 1.87
C GLY A 25 -8.57 -10.96 1.34
N LEU A 26 -7.32 -10.63 1.66
CA LEU A 26 -6.63 -9.48 1.09
C LEU A 26 -6.43 -9.63 -0.43
N ALA A 27 -5.99 -10.79 -0.90
CA ALA A 27 -5.81 -11.06 -2.32
C ALA A 27 -7.13 -10.95 -3.10
N ALA A 28 -8.23 -11.50 -2.57
CA ALA A 28 -9.55 -11.37 -3.17
C ALA A 28 -10.00 -9.90 -3.26
N LYS A 29 -9.78 -9.12 -2.20
CA LYS A 29 -10.13 -7.69 -2.17
C LYS A 29 -9.37 -6.89 -3.23
N VAL A 30 -8.08 -7.17 -3.41
CA VAL A 30 -7.26 -6.57 -4.48
C VAL A 30 -7.80 -6.96 -5.86
N GLN A 31 -8.08 -8.25 -6.10
CA GLN A 31 -8.62 -8.73 -7.37
C GLN A 31 -9.97 -8.10 -7.73
N THR A 32 -10.84 -7.87 -6.75
CA THR A 32 -12.13 -7.20 -6.99
C THR A 32 -11.99 -5.69 -7.24
N THR A 33 -11.03 -5.04 -6.58
CA THR A 33 -10.82 -3.59 -6.71
C THR A 33 -10.15 -3.23 -8.04
N LEU A 34 -9.30 -4.12 -8.54
CA LEU A 34 -8.55 -3.96 -9.78
C LEU A 34 -9.23 -4.64 -10.98
N LYS A 35 -10.50 -5.03 -10.84
CA LYS A 35 -11.29 -5.55 -11.95
C LYS A 35 -11.82 -4.36 -12.76
N ASP A 36 -11.56 -4.37 -14.07
CA ASP A 36 -11.93 -3.32 -15.03
C ASP A 36 -13.40 -2.89 -14.94
#